data_AF-A0A4Q5LP67-F1
#
_entry.id   AF-A0A4Q5LP67-F1
#
_cell.length_a   1.000
_cell.length_b   1.000
_cell.length_c   1.000
_cell.angle_alpha   90.00
_cell.angle_beta   90.00
_cell.angle_gamma   90.00
#
_symmetry.space_group_name_H-M   'P 1'
#
loop_
_entity.id
_entity.type
_entity.pdbx_description
1 polymer ?
#
loop_
_entity_poly.entity_id
_entity_poly.type
_entity_poly.pdbx_seq_one_letter_code
_entity_poly.pdbx_strand_id
1 'polypeptide(L)'
;MIRNISSVVAGYSIFAVSSAMLFILTGHKPHGEATITFKIATAVYGMVFSVLAGFVLQLIATQKTLMLNYILAAVIFGFAAISLATASGTHWTQLFAMFIFAPVSVLGGYLKLRGVGD
;
A
#
# COMPACT_ATOMS: atom_id res chain seq x y z
N MET A 1 19.88 6.47 -9.47
CA MET A 1 18.55 7.10 -9.60
C MET A 1 17.52 6.14 -10.17
N ILE A 2 17.74 5.53 -11.34
CA ILE A 2 16.81 4.54 -11.96
C ILE A 2 16.36 3.45 -10.98
N ARG A 3 17.29 2.82 -10.25
CA ARG A 3 16.97 1.79 -9.24
C ARG A 3 16.02 2.27 -8.14
N ASN A 4 16.19 3.51 -7.69
CA ASN A 4 15.34 4.07 -6.63
C ASN A 4 13.93 4.32 -7.18
N ILE A 5 13.82 4.88 -8.39
CA ILE A 5 12.53 5.08 -9.05
C ILE A 5 11.84 3.74 -9.28
N SER A 6 12.55 2.75 -9.84
CA SER A 6 11.99 1.42 -10.09
C SER A 6 11.56 0.71 -8.80
N SER A 7 12.26 0.93 -7.68
CA SER A 7 11.87 0.38 -6.38
C SER A 7 10.54 0.96 -5.86
N VAL A 8 10.31 2.26 -6.04
CA VAL A 8 9.06 2.92 -5.66
C VAL A 8 7.91 2.45 -6.55
N VAL A 9 8.16 2.38 -7.86
CA VAL A 9 7.18 1.85 -8.83
C VAL A 9 6.81 0.41 -8.48
N ALA A 10 7.80 -0.46 -8.25
CA ALA A 10 7.55 -1.86 -7.89
C ALA A 10 6.74 -2.01 -6.59
N GLY A 11 7.11 -1.26 -5.54
CA GLY A 11 6.35 -1.24 -4.29
C GLY A 11 4.91 -0.78 -4.49
N TYR A 12 4.71 0.33 -5.20
CA TYR A 12 3.37 0.83 -5.50
C TYR A 12 2.56 -0.16 -6.34
N SER A 13 3.16 -0.78 -7.35
CA SER A 13 2.51 -1.79 -8.20
C SER A 13 2.05 -2.99 -7.38
N ILE A 14 2.86 -3.50 -6.43
CA ILE A 14 2.46 -4.61 -5.55
C ILE A 14 1.19 -4.24 -4.79
N PHE A 15 1.14 -3.05 -4.20
CA PHE A 15 -0.03 -2.58 -3.46
C PHE A 15 -1.25 -2.35 -4.37
N ALA A 16 -1.08 -1.60 -5.47
CA ALA A 16 -2.18 -1.22 -6.34
C ALA A 16 -2.79 -2.42 -7.08
N VAL A 17 -1.95 -3.31 -7.62
CA VAL A 17 -2.41 -4.49 -8.36
C VAL A 17 -3.09 -5.48 -7.41
N SER A 18 -2.51 -5.78 -6.24
CA SER A 18 -3.13 -6.69 -5.27
C SER A 18 -4.48 -6.17 -4.77
N SER A 19 -4.58 -4.85 -4.53
CA SER A 19 -5.84 -4.19 -4.18
C SER A 19 -6.88 -4.33 -5.29
N ALA A 20 -6.51 -4.01 -6.55
CA ALA A 20 -7.41 -4.18 -7.69
C ALA A 20 -7.88 -5.64 -7.84
N MET A 21 -6.97 -6.60 -7.68
CA MET A 21 -7.28 -8.03 -7.75
C MET A 21 -8.28 -8.45 -6.68
N LEU A 22 -8.18 -7.94 -5.44
CA LEU A 22 -9.14 -8.25 -4.38
C LEU A 22 -10.57 -7.92 -4.82
N PHE A 23 -10.79 -6.72 -5.37
CA PHE A 23 -12.12 -6.28 -5.80
C PHE A 23 -12.61 -6.99 -7.06
N ILE A 24 -11.71 -7.24 -8.03
CA ILE A 24 -12.04 -7.98 -9.26
C ILE A 24 -12.46 -9.41 -8.91
N LEU A 25 -11.67 -10.12 -8.11
CA LEU A 25 -11.91 -11.53 -7.78
C LEU A 25 -13.15 -11.73 -6.89
N THR A 26 -13.47 -10.75 -6.04
CA THR A 26 -14.63 -10.82 -5.15
C THR A 26 -15.90 -10.18 -5.72
N GLY A 27 -15.82 -9.55 -6.90
CA GLY A 27 -16.94 -8.84 -7.52
C GLY A 27 -17.45 -7.62 -6.75
N HIS A 28 -16.74 -7.17 -5.71
CA HIS A 28 -17.15 -6.03 -4.90
C HIS A 28 -16.75 -4.72 -5.56
N LYS A 29 -17.63 -3.71 -5.49
CA LYS A 29 -17.31 -2.36 -5.94
C LYS A 29 -16.39 -1.68 -4.91
N PRO A 30 -15.20 -1.17 -5.29
CA PRO A 30 -14.27 -0.55 -4.36
C PRO A 30 -14.87 0.59 -3.53
N HIS A 31 -15.76 1.38 -4.12
CA HIS A 31 -16.42 2.51 -3.45
C HIS A 31 -17.87 2.23 -3.05
N GLY A 32 -18.30 0.96 -3.19
CA GLY A 32 -19.62 0.53 -2.73
C GLY A 32 -19.65 0.29 -1.23
N GLU A 33 -20.86 0.31 -0.66
CA GLU A 33 -21.05 -0.25 0.67
C GLU A 33 -20.67 -1.73 0.69
N ALA A 34 -20.05 -2.13 1.79
CA ALA A 34 -19.62 -3.49 2.01
C ALA A 34 -19.93 -3.89 3.46
N THR A 35 -20.12 -5.18 3.69
CA THR A 35 -20.33 -5.70 5.04
C THR A 35 -19.11 -5.42 5.90
N ILE A 36 -19.33 -5.29 7.22
CA ILE A 36 -18.23 -5.06 8.16
C ILE A 36 -17.16 -6.17 8.07
N THR A 37 -17.58 -7.41 7.87
CA THR A 37 -16.68 -8.56 7.69
C THR A 37 -15.79 -8.39 6.46
N PHE A 38 -16.35 -7.93 5.34
CA PHE A 38 -15.56 -7.68 4.14
C PHE A 38 -14.59 -6.50 4.32
N LYS A 39 -15.01 -5.43 5.02
CA LYS A 39 -14.13 -4.30 5.36
C LYS A 39 -12.94 -4.77 6.22
N ILE A 40 -13.18 -5.58 7.25
CA ILE A 40 -12.12 -6.14 8.10
C ILE A 40 -11.18 -7.05 7.29
N ALA A 41 -11.72 -7.95 6.46
CA ALA A 41 -10.92 -8.82 5.61
C ALA A 41 -10.05 -8.02 4.62
N THR A 42 -10.62 -6.95 4.04
CA THR A 42 -9.90 -6.02 3.15
C THR A 42 -8.80 -5.28 3.89
N ALA A 43 -9.03 -4.86 5.14
CA ALA A 43 -8.01 -4.21 5.95
C ALA A 43 -6.83 -5.15 6.22
N VAL A 44 -7.10 -6.40 6.62
CA VAL A 44 -6.04 -7.41 6.85
C VAL A 44 -5.27 -7.71 5.57
N TYR A 45 -5.98 -7.96 4.47
CA TYR A 45 -5.37 -8.22 3.16
C TYR A 45 -4.52 -7.04 2.70
N GLY A 46 -5.06 -5.82 2.77
CA GLY A 46 -4.34 -4.61 2.39
C GLY A 46 -3.10 -4.38 3.24
N MET A 47 -3.16 -4.60 4.55
CA MET A 47 -1.99 -4.50 5.43
C MET A 47 -0.87 -5.46 5.01
N VAL A 48 -1.20 -6.73 4.71
CA VAL A 48 -0.21 -7.73 4.26
C VAL A 48 0.51 -7.26 2.98
N PHE A 49 -0.25 -6.81 1.98
CA PHE A 49 0.34 -6.33 0.73
C PHE A 49 1.05 -4.99 0.85
N SER A 50 0.64 -4.12 1.78
CA SER A 50 1.37 -2.90 2.10
C SER A 50 2.73 -3.20 2.73
N VAL A 51 2.80 -4.12 3.69
CA VAL A 51 4.09 -4.59 4.25
C VAL A 51 4.96 -5.16 3.13
N LEU A 52 4.40 -6.02 2.28
CA LEU A 52 5.14 -6.62 1.17
C LEU A 52 5.66 -5.56 0.19
N ALA A 53 4.84 -4.57 -0.16
CA ALA A 53 5.22 -3.45 -1.02
C ALA A 53 6.43 -2.69 -0.47
N GLY A 54 6.40 -2.35 0.82
CA GLY A 54 7.52 -1.68 1.50
C GLY A 54 8.78 -2.51 1.60
N PHE A 55 8.63 -3.81 1.86
CA PHE A 55 9.73 -4.76 1.95
C PHE A 55 10.44 -4.91 0.59
N VAL A 56 9.66 -5.13 -0.48
CA VAL A 56 10.20 -5.30 -1.84
C VAL A 56 10.84 -4.01 -2.34
N LEU A 57 10.24 -2.84 -2.06
CA LEU A 57 10.87 -1.56 -2.34
C LEU A 57 12.27 -1.50 -1.70
N GLN A 58 12.37 -1.79 -0.41
CA GLN A 58 13.65 -1.70 0.30
C GLN A 58 14.66 -2.75 -0.18
N LEU A 59 14.18 -3.93 -0.59
CA LEU A 59 15.00 -4.99 -1.19
C LEU A 59 15.63 -4.51 -2.51
N ILE A 60 14.87 -3.87 -3.39
CA ILE A 60 15.36 -3.36 -4.69
C ILE A 60 16.24 -2.12 -4.49
N ALA A 61 15.81 -1.19 -3.63
CA ALA A 61 16.48 0.08 -3.40
C ALA A 61 17.88 -0.10 -2.79
N THR A 62 18.07 -1.15 -1.99
CA THR A 62 19.29 -1.48 -1.22
C THR A 62 19.83 -0.29 -0.42
N GLN A 63 18.93 0.58 0.07
CA GLN A 63 19.28 1.71 0.93
C GLN A 63 19.42 1.28 2.39
N LYS A 64 20.11 2.10 3.20
CA LYS A 64 20.21 1.94 4.66
C LYS A 64 19.18 2.80 5.43
N THR A 65 18.41 3.62 4.73
CA THR A 65 17.41 4.52 5.31
C THR A 65 16.01 4.16 4.78
N LEU A 66 14.97 4.67 5.45
CA LEU A 66 13.55 4.49 5.07
C LEU A 66 13.01 5.60 4.17
N MET A 67 13.87 6.48 3.63
CA MET A 67 13.43 7.65 2.87
C MET A 67 12.50 7.26 1.71
N LEU A 68 12.87 6.24 0.93
CA LEU A 68 12.04 5.78 -0.19
C LEU A 68 10.74 5.10 0.25
N ASN A 69 10.70 4.48 1.44
CA ASN A 69 9.46 3.96 2.01
C ASN A 69 8.50 5.08 2.42
N TYR A 70 9.01 6.20 2.94
CA TYR A 70 8.17 7.38 3.20
C TYR A 70 7.64 7.98 1.89
N ILE A 71 8.45 8.00 0.82
CA ILE A 71 7.97 8.38 -0.52
C ILE A 71 6.87 7.43 -0.98
N LEU A 72 7.03 6.11 -0.84
CA LEU A 72 5.98 5.14 -1.19
C LEU A 72 4.70 5.39 -0.39
N ALA A 73 4.81 5.59 0.92
CA ALA A 73 3.67 5.92 1.77
C ALA A 73 2.97 7.21 1.29
N ALA A 74 3.74 8.25 0.93
CA ALA A 74 3.19 9.48 0.38
C ALA A 74 2.52 9.26 -0.99
N VAL A 75 3.04 8.37 -1.84
CA VAL A 75 2.43 8.00 -3.13
C VAL A 75 1.09 7.28 -2.91
N ILE A 76 1.05 6.28 -2.01
CA ILE A 76 -0.18 5.57 -1.66
C ILE A 76 -1.22 6.54 -1.08
N PHE A 77 -0.80 7.39 -0.14
CA PHE A 77 -1.65 8.41 0.47
C PHE A 77 -2.16 9.39 -0.58
N GLY A 78 -1.28 9.88 -1.46
CA GLY A 78 -1.61 10.86 -2.50
C GLY A 78 -2.64 10.33 -3.48
N PHE A 79 -2.46 9.11 -3.99
CA PHE A 79 -3.46 8.49 -4.87
C PHE A 79 -4.77 8.20 -4.14
N ALA A 80 -4.72 7.80 -2.87
CA ALA A 80 -5.92 7.61 -2.07
C ALA A 80 -6.66 8.93 -1.79
N ALA A 81 -5.95 10.03 -1.56
CA ALA A 81 -6.53 11.36 -1.39
C ALA A 81 -7.16 11.88 -2.70
N ILE A 82 -6.51 11.67 -3.84
CA ILE A 82 -7.08 11.98 -5.16
C ILE A 82 -8.34 11.13 -5.39
N SER A 83 -8.28 9.83 -5.08
CA SER A 83 -9.45 8.94 -5.16
C SER A 83 -10.56 9.35 -4.21
N LEU A 84 -10.25 9.87 -3.02
CA LEU A 84 -11.22 10.37 -2.05
C LEU A 84 -11.96 11.60 -2.62
N ALA A 85 -11.22 12.51 -3.24
CA ALA A 85 -11.77 13.74 -3.82
C ALA A 85 -12.59 13.51 -5.10
N THR A 86 -12.35 12.42 -5.82
CA THR A 86 -12.96 12.16 -7.15
C THR A 86 -14.00 11.04 -7.16
N ALA A 87 -13.95 10.10 -6.22
CA ALA A 87 -14.90 9.00 -6.17
C ALA A 87 -16.25 9.42 -5.62
N SER A 88 -17.32 8.90 -6.22
CA SER A 88 -18.67 8.95 -5.64
C SER A 88 -18.95 7.68 -4.83
N GLY A 89 -19.80 7.81 -3.80
CA GLY A 89 -20.19 6.69 -2.93
C GLY A 89 -19.45 6.69 -1.60
N THR A 90 -19.07 5.50 -1.13
CA THR A 90 -18.45 5.32 0.18
C THR A 90 -16.93 5.44 0.10
N HIS A 91 -16.33 5.94 1.18
CA HIS A 91 -14.92 6.32 1.18
C HIS A 91 -14.01 5.44 2.04
N TRP A 92 -14.52 4.30 2.52
CA TRP A 92 -13.80 3.46 3.47
C TRP A 92 -12.50 2.90 2.91
N THR A 93 -12.45 2.58 1.60
CA THR A 93 -11.23 2.09 0.95
C THR A 93 -10.13 3.15 0.90
N GLN A 94 -10.49 4.40 0.65
CA GLN A 94 -9.56 5.53 0.60
C GLN A 94 -9.03 5.84 1.99
N LEU A 95 -9.92 5.84 3.00
CA LEU A 95 -9.53 6.02 4.40
C LEU A 95 -8.56 4.92 4.87
N PHE A 96 -8.82 3.65 4.51
CA PHE A 96 -7.88 2.57 4.81
C PHE A 96 -6.55 2.77 4.09
N ALA A 97 -6.57 3.15 2.82
CA ALA A 97 -5.35 3.41 2.06
C ALA A 97 -4.49 4.52 2.68
N MET A 98 -5.13 5.62 3.11
CA MET A 98 -4.47 6.77 3.71
C MET A 98 -3.94 6.49 5.11
N PHE A 99 -4.76 5.91 5.98
CA PHE A 99 -4.48 5.88 7.42
C PHE A 99 -4.02 4.52 7.94
N ILE A 100 -4.10 3.47 7.13
CA ILE A 100 -3.64 2.12 7.50
C ILE A 100 -2.54 1.69 6.55
N PHE A 101 -2.84 1.58 5.26
CA PHE A 101 -1.96 0.94 4.28
C PHE A 101 -0.69 1.76 3.99
N ALA A 102 -0.83 3.08 3.82
CA ALA A 102 0.33 3.96 3.63
C ALA A 102 1.32 3.88 4.81
N PRO A 103 0.93 4.09 6.08
CA PRO A 103 1.82 3.90 7.24
C PRO A 103 2.41 2.48 7.33
N VAL A 104 1.58 1.45 7.13
CA VAL A 104 2.01 0.05 7.23
C VAL A 104 3.04 -0.31 6.15
N SER A 105 3.02 0.35 4.99
CA SER A 105 4.07 0.18 3.97
C SER A 105 5.46 0.60 4.43
N VAL A 106 5.57 1.50 5.42
CA VAL A 106 6.88 1.85 6.01
C VAL A 106 7.41 0.71 6.88
N LEU A 107 6.53 -0.01 7.59
CA LEU A 107 6.91 -1.15 8.41
C LEU A 107 7.59 -2.26 7.59
N GLY A 108 7.14 -2.49 6.35
CA GLY A 108 7.79 -3.44 5.44
C GLY A 108 9.27 -3.13 5.17
N GLY A 109 9.59 -1.85 4.92
CA GLY A 109 10.97 -1.43 4.74
C GLY A 109 11.78 -1.54 6.02
N TYR A 110 11.17 -1.23 7.17
CA TYR A 110 11.81 -1.37 8.47
C TYR A 110 12.19 -2.82 8.79
N LEU A 111 11.29 -3.78 8.51
CA LEU A 111 11.56 -5.21 8.69
C LEU A 111 12.74 -5.68 7.83
N LYS A 112 12.81 -5.24 6.57
CA LYS A 112 13.96 -5.52 5.69
C LYS A 112 15.25 -4.98 6.31
N LEU A 113 15.25 -3.71 6.75
CA LEU A 113 16.47 -3.10 7.31
C LEU A 113 16.94 -3.80 8.59
N ARG A 114 16.01 -4.22 9.46
CA ARG A 114 16.35 -4.97 10.67
C ARG A 114 16.96 -6.33 10.36
N GLY A 115 16.39 -7.10 9.43
CA GLY A 115 16.90 -8.43 9.07
C GLY A 115 18.25 -8.44 8.35
N VAL A 116 18.84 -7.28 8.02
CA VAL A 116 20.19 -7.13 7.46
C VAL A 116 21.21 -6.68 8.54
N GLY A 117 20.74 -6.38 9.75
CA GLY A 117 21.57 -5.89 10.86
C GLY A 117 22.02 -6.96 11.86
N ASP A 118 21.62 -8.22 11.65
CA ASP A 118 22.09 -9.41 12.39
C ASP A 118 23.12 -10.18 11.55
#